data_AF-A0AA95HM52-F1
#
_entry.id   AF-A0AA95HM52-F1
#
_cell.length_a   1.000
_cell.length_b   1.000
_cell.length_c   1.000
_cell.angle_alpha   90.00
_cell.angle_beta   90.00
_cell.angle_gamma   90.00
#
_symmetry.space_group_name_H-M   'P 1'
#
loop_
_entity.id
_entity.type
_entity.pdbx_description
1 polymer ?
#
loop_
_entity_poly.entity_id
_entity_poly.type
_entity_poly.pdbx_seq_one_letter_code
_entity_poly.pdbx_strand_id
1 'polypeptide(L)'
;MCIPLLLSAQFIAGILNEALDLTDTNQELFISMSHNIFGVLSIAIVVPILEEFLFRGAIEGHLLRKGWSPKWAILVSALIFGIIHGNPAQIPFAFLIGLLFGWLYYRTGSLVPGIVGHIINNSFGAWTMFTATREELSQTTMETLGTTITYILLVLAIIVFIGMYLYLNKYLPKPTNIQVKAINEQDITI
;
A
#
# COMPACT_ATOMS: atom_id res chain seq x y z
N MET A 1 -15.04 -2.94 -0.14
CA MET A 1 -14.68 -4.36 -0.34
C MET A 1 -13.23 -4.68 0.03
N CYS A 2 -12.28 -3.75 0.06
CA CYS A 2 -10.88 -4.02 0.39
C CYS A 2 -10.47 -3.65 1.83
N ILE A 3 -11.30 -2.96 2.61
CA ILE A 3 -10.90 -2.41 3.94
C ILE A 3 -10.37 -3.48 4.90
N PRO A 4 -11.02 -4.64 5.11
CA PRO A 4 -10.47 -5.68 6.00
C PRO A 4 -9.12 -6.23 5.52
N LEU A 5 -8.93 -6.33 4.19
CA LEU A 5 -7.67 -6.75 3.59
C LEU A 5 -6.57 -5.69 3.82
N LEU A 6 -6.91 -4.41 3.73
CA LEU A 6 -5.97 -3.31 3.98
C LEU A 6 -5.57 -3.22 5.45
N LEU A 7 -6.54 -3.29 6.38
CA LEU A 7 -6.26 -3.23 7.82
C LEU A 7 -5.43 -4.42 8.29
N SER A 8 -5.73 -5.63 7.80
CA SER A 8 -4.91 -6.80 8.11
C SER A 8 -3.51 -6.69 7.51
N ALA A 9 -3.36 -6.19 6.28
CA ALA A 9 -2.05 -5.92 5.68
C ALA A 9 -1.24 -4.90 6.50
N GLN A 10 -1.89 -3.83 6.95
CA GLN A 10 -1.29 -2.78 7.77
C GLN A 10 -0.74 -3.36 9.07
N PHE A 11 -1.55 -4.15 9.78
CA PHE A 11 -1.15 -4.74 11.05
C PHE A 11 0.04 -5.71 10.87
N ILE A 12 -0.04 -6.60 9.88
CA ILE A 12 1.04 -7.55 9.57
C ILE A 12 2.34 -6.81 9.24
N ALA A 13 2.26 -5.78 8.41
CA ALA A 13 3.43 -5.01 8.01
C ALA A 13 3.99 -4.12 9.12
N GLY A 14 3.15 -3.61 10.02
CA GLY A 14 3.58 -2.90 11.22
C GLY A 14 4.43 -3.81 12.12
N ILE A 15 3.94 -5.03 12.40
CA ILE A 15 4.72 -6.03 13.15
C ILE A 15 6.00 -6.42 12.42
N LEU A 16 5.97 -6.55 11.09
CA LEU A 16 7.18 -6.82 10.31
C LEU A 16 8.20 -5.68 10.45
N ASN A 17 7.77 -4.42 10.37
CA ASN A 17 8.64 -3.26 10.53
C ASN A 17 9.27 -3.21 11.93
N GLU A 18 8.47 -3.43 12.98
CA GLU A 18 8.98 -3.51 14.36
C GLU A 18 9.99 -4.65 14.52
N ALA A 19 9.73 -5.81 13.92
CA ALA A 19 10.64 -6.95 13.97
C ALA A 19 11.95 -6.71 13.19
N LEU A 20 11.93 -5.82 12.19
CA LEU A 20 13.11 -5.43 11.41
C LEU A 20 13.90 -4.28 12.06
N ASP A 21 13.32 -3.59 13.05
CA ASP A 21 13.93 -2.46 13.77
C ASP A 21 14.52 -1.39 12.83
N LEU A 22 13.75 -1.02 11.81
CA LEU A 22 14.19 -0.08 10.78
C LEU A 22 14.00 1.36 11.27
N THR A 23 15.03 2.17 11.08
CA THR A 23 15.00 3.58 11.47
C THR A 23 13.98 4.38 10.64
N ASP A 24 13.12 5.13 11.32
CA ASP A 24 12.25 6.12 10.69
C ASP A 24 12.96 7.48 10.64
N THR A 25 13.49 7.83 9.48
CA THR A 25 14.22 9.09 9.28
C THR A 25 13.29 10.29 9.03
N ASN A 26 12.01 10.04 8.72
CA ASN A 26 11.04 11.08 8.34
C ASN A 26 9.99 11.34 9.42
N GLN A 27 10.04 10.66 10.57
CA GLN A 27 9.04 10.78 11.63
C GLN A 27 8.75 12.23 12.05
N GLU A 28 9.78 13.04 12.32
CA GLU A 28 9.60 14.45 12.72
C GLU A 28 8.94 15.29 11.62
N LEU A 29 9.29 15.04 10.36
CA LEU A 29 8.66 15.70 9.22
C LEU A 29 7.17 15.34 9.15
N PHE A 30 6.83 14.05 9.30
CA PHE A 30 5.45 13.58 9.30
C PHE A 30 4.63 14.18 10.45
N ILE A 31 5.19 14.27 11.67
CA ILE A 31 4.57 14.95 12.81
C ILE A 31 4.34 16.43 12.49
N SER A 32 5.34 17.13 11.94
CA SER A 32 5.18 18.53 11.57
C SER A 32 4.08 18.74 10.51
N MET A 33 4.01 17.85 9.52
CA MET A 33 2.98 17.87 8.48
C MET A 33 1.59 17.52 9.01
N SER A 34 1.46 16.62 10.00
CA SER A 34 0.17 16.24 10.59
C SER A 34 -0.50 17.39 11.36
N HIS A 35 0.29 18.33 11.90
CA HIS A 35 -0.20 19.52 12.58
C HIS A 35 -0.44 20.72 11.66
N ASN A 36 -0.23 20.58 10.34
CA ASN A 36 -0.47 21.63 9.36
C ASN A 36 -1.56 21.19 8.37
N ILE A 37 -2.59 22.01 8.16
CA ILE A 37 -3.70 21.65 7.26
C ILE A 37 -3.25 21.33 5.82
N PHE A 38 -2.29 22.09 5.28
CA PHE A 38 -1.73 21.80 3.95
C PHE A 38 -0.84 20.56 3.95
N GLY A 39 -0.15 20.30 5.06
CA GLY A 39 0.62 19.08 5.28
C GLY A 39 -0.30 17.85 5.25
N VAL A 40 -1.37 17.86 6.04
CA VAL A 40 -2.39 16.80 6.10
C VAL A 40 -3.02 16.57 4.73
N LEU A 41 -3.51 17.62 4.05
CA LEU A 41 -4.09 17.48 2.71
C LEU A 41 -3.10 16.87 1.71
N SER A 42 -1.82 17.21 1.83
CA SER A 42 -0.77 16.66 0.97
C SER A 42 -0.56 15.17 1.23
N ILE A 43 -0.22 14.78 2.47
CA ILE A 43 0.15 13.39 2.79
C ILE A 43 -1.04 12.43 2.73
N ALA A 44 -2.25 12.91 3.09
CA ALA A 44 -3.43 12.07 3.18
C ALA A 44 -4.20 11.94 1.85
N ILE A 45 -4.10 12.92 0.96
CA ILE A 45 -4.93 12.99 -0.26
C ILE A 45 -4.10 13.17 -1.51
N VAL A 46 -3.40 14.30 -1.64
CA VAL A 46 -2.75 14.70 -2.90
C VAL A 46 -1.66 13.70 -3.30
N VAL A 47 -0.75 13.39 -2.39
CA VAL A 47 0.37 12.47 -2.63
C VAL A 47 -0.13 11.07 -2.98
N PRO A 48 -1.02 10.43 -2.19
CA PRO A 48 -1.61 9.13 -2.54
C PRO A 48 -2.20 9.07 -3.95
N ILE A 49 -2.94 10.10 -4.36
CA ILE A 49 -3.53 10.16 -5.70
C ILE A 49 -2.43 10.17 -6.77
N LEU A 50 -1.46 11.07 -6.64
CA LEU A 50 -0.36 11.21 -7.60
C LEU A 50 0.47 9.92 -7.70
N GLU A 51 0.72 9.27 -6.57
CA GLU A 51 1.45 8.00 -6.51
C GLU A 51 0.68 6.88 -7.20
N GLU A 52 -0.64 6.76 -7.01
CA GLU A 52 -1.42 5.76 -7.74
C GLU A 52 -1.40 6.01 -9.26
N PHE A 53 -1.52 7.27 -9.70
CA PHE A 53 -1.39 7.62 -11.11
C PHE A 53 0.00 7.26 -11.67
N LEU A 54 1.07 7.55 -10.93
CA LEU A 54 2.44 7.29 -11.36
C LEU A 54 2.76 5.79 -11.38
N PHE A 55 2.57 5.10 -10.25
CA PHE A 55 3.01 3.72 -10.11
C PHE A 55 2.08 2.73 -10.81
N ARG A 56 0.76 2.92 -10.73
CA ARG A 56 -0.20 1.96 -11.28
C ARG A 56 -0.60 2.40 -12.70
N GLY A 57 -0.96 3.66 -12.87
CA GLY A 57 -1.36 4.20 -14.17
C GLY A 57 -0.23 4.26 -15.20
N ALA A 58 0.92 4.84 -14.82
CA ALA A 58 2.05 5.02 -15.72
C ALA A 58 2.99 3.81 -15.72
N ILE A 59 3.67 3.48 -14.61
CA ILE A 59 4.73 2.44 -14.58
C ILE A 59 4.15 1.04 -14.82
N GLU A 60 3.30 0.54 -13.94
CA GLU A 60 2.70 -0.80 -14.07
C GLU A 60 1.88 -0.90 -15.36
N GLY A 61 1.02 0.09 -15.62
CA GLY A 61 0.23 0.15 -16.86
C GLY A 61 1.09 0.13 -18.12
N HIS A 62 2.25 0.81 -18.14
CA HIS A 62 3.18 0.75 -19.27
C HIS A 62 3.80 -0.63 -19.43
N LEU A 63 4.27 -1.25 -18.34
CA LEU A 63 4.85 -2.60 -18.39
C LEU A 63 3.84 -3.63 -18.90
N LEU A 64 2.59 -3.57 -18.44
CA LEU A 64 1.50 -4.42 -18.92
C LEU A 64 1.25 -4.22 -20.42
N ARG A 65 1.21 -2.97 -20.91
CA ARG A 65 1.05 -2.67 -22.35
C ARG A 65 2.23 -3.15 -23.19
N LYS A 66 3.44 -3.19 -22.62
CA LYS A 66 4.64 -3.77 -23.24
C LYS A 66 4.68 -5.31 -23.22
N GLY A 67 3.59 -5.96 -22.78
CA GLY A 67 3.49 -7.42 -22.77
C GLY A 67 4.25 -8.08 -21.62
N TRP A 68 4.66 -7.34 -20.60
CA TRP A 68 5.25 -7.95 -19.41
C TRP A 68 4.22 -8.83 -18.71
N SER A 69 4.70 -9.90 -18.08
CA SER A 69 3.81 -10.71 -17.25
C SER A 69 3.26 -9.85 -16.10
N PRO A 70 1.98 -10.00 -15.72
CA PRO A 70 1.38 -9.19 -14.66
C PRO A 70 2.15 -9.25 -13.34
N LYS A 71 2.71 -10.44 -13.02
CA LYS A 71 3.54 -10.63 -11.84
C LYS A 71 4.76 -9.71 -11.83
N TRP A 72 5.46 -9.58 -12.97
CA TRP A 72 6.64 -8.73 -13.08
C TRP A 72 6.29 -7.25 -13.14
N ALA A 73 5.21 -6.87 -13.83
CA ALA A 73 4.74 -5.49 -13.86
C ALA A 73 4.40 -4.98 -12.45
N ILE A 74 3.64 -5.77 -11.68
CA ILE A 74 3.29 -5.46 -10.29
C ILE A 74 4.53 -5.41 -9.41
N LEU A 75 5.42 -6.42 -9.50
CA LEU A 75 6.61 -6.50 -8.65
C LEU A 75 7.55 -5.32 -8.85
N VAL A 76 7.85 -4.96 -10.10
CA VAL A 76 8.73 -3.84 -10.43
C VAL A 76 8.12 -2.52 -9.98
N SER A 77 6.84 -2.29 -10.27
CA SER A 77 6.16 -1.06 -9.84
C SER A 77 6.17 -0.92 -8.32
N ALA A 78 5.81 -1.99 -7.59
CA ALA A 78 5.82 -2.01 -6.14
C ALA A 78 7.23 -1.80 -5.54
N LEU A 79 8.26 -2.39 -6.15
CA LEU A 79 9.64 -2.23 -5.70
C LEU A 79 10.11 -0.79 -5.84
N ILE A 80 9.86 -0.16 -6.99
CA ILE A 80 10.18 1.25 -7.22
C ILE A 80 9.40 2.11 -6.23
N PHE A 81 8.10 1.86 -6.05
CA PHE A 81 7.26 2.55 -5.09
C PHE A 81 7.81 2.46 -3.66
N GLY A 82 8.27 1.29 -3.22
CA GLY A 82 8.94 1.15 -1.93
C GLY A 82 10.20 1.99 -1.82
N ILE A 83 11.13 1.84 -2.76
CA ILE A 83 12.46 2.48 -2.73
C ILE A 83 12.37 4.02 -2.74
N ILE A 84 11.46 4.60 -3.53
CA ILE A 84 11.38 6.07 -3.68
C ILE A 84 10.89 6.79 -2.42
N HIS A 85 10.33 6.08 -1.42
CA HIS A 85 9.98 6.69 -0.14
C HIS A 85 11.21 7.20 0.62
N GLY A 86 12.40 6.63 0.36
CA GLY A 86 13.66 7.09 0.94
C GLY A 86 13.73 6.99 2.48
N ASN A 87 12.77 6.32 3.11
CA ASN A 87 12.68 6.10 4.55
C ASN A 87 12.72 4.59 4.84
N PRO A 88 13.79 4.06 5.48
CA PRO A 88 13.92 2.64 5.73
C PRO A 88 12.69 1.99 6.37
N ALA A 89 12.10 2.63 7.38
CA ALA A 89 10.90 2.15 8.04
C ALA A 89 9.68 2.08 7.11
N GLN A 90 9.59 2.89 6.06
CA GLN A 90 8.45 2.89 5.14
C GLN A 90 8.61 1.89 3.99
N ILE A 91 9.85 1.55 3.59
CA ILE A 91 10.13 0.73 2.40
C ILE A 91 9.40 -0.63 2.43
N PRO A 92 9.49 -1.47 3.48
CA PRO A 92 8.85 -2.79 3.47
C PRO A 92 7.34 -2.69 3.35
N PHE A 93 6.72 -1.78 4.10
CA PHE A 93 5.29 -1.56 4.05
C PHE A 93 4.85 -1.02 2.67
N ALA A 94 5.52 0.01 2.16
CA ALA A 94 5.24 0.60 0.85
C ALA A 94 5.36 -0.46 -0.26
N PHE A 95 6.36 -1.32 -0.21
CA PHE A 95 6.48 -2.45 -1.14
C PHE A 95 5.28 -3.41 -1.05
N LEU A 96 4.91 -3.87 0.16
CA LEU A 96 3.82 -4.83 0.35
C LEU A 96 2.45 -4.26 -0.06
N ILE A 97 2.15 -3.01 0.33
CA ILE A 97 0.92 -2.35 -0.10
C ILE A 97 0.95 -2.03 -1.61
N GLY A 98 2.14 -1.76 -2.15
CA GLY A 98 2.45 -1.68 -3.58
C GLY A 98 1.97 -2.90 -4.34
N LEU A 99 2.34 -4.09 -3.88
CA LEU A 99 1.90 -5.37 -4.47
C LEU A 99 0.38 -5.52 -4.44
N LEU A 100 -0.26 -5.14 -3.31
CA LEU A 100 -1.71 -5.24 -3.15
C LEU A 100 -2.45 -4.31 -4.11
N PHE A 101 -2.05 -3.03 -4.18
CA PHE A 101 -2.67 -2.05 -5.06
C PHE A 101 -2.43 -2.37 -6.54
N GLY A 102 -1.23 -2.85 -6.91
CA GLY A 102 -0.96 -3.31 -8.27
C GLY A 102 -1.83 -4.51 -8.64
N TRP A 103 -1.97 -5.49 -7.75
CA TRP A 103 -2.91 -6.60 -7.96
C TRP A 103 -4.37 -6.11 -8.13
N LEU A 104 -4.84 -5.16 -7.33
CA LEU A 104 -6.17 -4.58 -7.48
C LEU A 104 -6.32 -3.84 -8.82
N TYR A 105 -5.31 -3.08 -9.25
CA TYR A 105 -5.31 -2.38 -10.53
C TYR A 105 -5.39 -3.37 -11.69
N TYR A 106 -4.56 -4.41 -11.69
CA TYR A 106 -4.60 -5.48 -12.70
C TYR A 106 -5.96 -6.19 -12.74
N ARG A 107 -6.57 -6.44 -11.57
CA ARG A 107 -7.86 -7.15 -11.48
C ARG A 107 -9.06 -6.32 -11.88
N THR A 108 -9.03 -5.02 -11.61
CA THR A 108 -10.20 -4.14 -11.79
C THR A 108 -10.08 -3.24 -13.01
N GLY A 109 -8.87 -3.04 -13.54
CA GLY A 109 -8.58 -2.02 -14.54
C GLY A 109 -8.79 -0.58 -14.07
N SER A 110 -8.92 -0.37 -12.76
CA SER A 110 -9.25 0.93 -12.17
C SER A 110 -8.22 1.31 -11.11
N LEU A 111 -7.87 2.60 -11.08
CA LEU A 111 -7.04 3.19 -10.02
C LEU A 111 -7.83 3.44 -8.73
N VAL A 112 -9.16 3.50 -8.82
CA VAL A 112 -10.04 3.91 -7.71
C VAL A 112 -9.86 3.05 -6.46
N PRO A 113 -9.79 1.70 -6.52
CA PRO A 113 -9.57 0.89 -5.32
C PRO A 113 -8.24 1.17 -4.63
N GLY A 114 -7.18 1.42 -5.42
CA GLY A 114 -5.86 1.80 -4.93
C GLY A 114 -5.90 3.18 -4.28
N ILE A 115 -6.43 4.20 -4.98
CA ILE A 115 -6.54 5.58 -4.49
C ILE A 115 -7.29 5.63 -3.16
N VAL A 116 -8.46 5.00 -3.08
CA VAL A 116 -9.27 5.00 -1.86
C VAL A 116 -8.54 4.29 -0.72
N GLY A 117 -7.93 3.14 -1.00
CA GLY A 117 -7.16 2.39 0.00
C GLY A 117 -5.96 3.18 0.52
N HIS A 118 -5.25 3.86 -0.38
CA HIS A 118 -4.07 4.64 -0.08
C HIS A 118 -4.41 5.91 0.73
N ILE A 119 -5.47 6.62 0.35
CA ILE A 119 -5.99 7.77 1.11
C ILE A 119 -6.39 7.33 2.53
N ILE A 120 -7.09 6.21 2.68
CA ILE A 120 -7.48 5.69 4.00
C ILE A 120 -6.24 5.38 4.84
N ASN A 121 -5.25 4.70 4.25
CA ASN A 121 -4.01 4.35 4.92
C ASN A 121 -3.26 5.60 5.42
N ASN A 122 -3.04 6.57 4.54
CA ASN A 122 -2.29 7.76 4.90
C ASN A 122 -3.07 8.70 5.82
N SER A 123 -4.40 8.74 5.70
CA SER A 123 -5.25 9.47 6.64
C SER A 123 -5.15 8.88 8.05
N PHE A 124 -5.15 7.54 8.17
CA PHE A 124 -4.96 6.87 9.45
C PHE A 124 -3.55 7.15 10.03
N GLY A 125 -2.50 7.09 9.21
CA GLY A 125 -1.16 7.46 9.63
C GLY A 125 -1.05 8.92 10.08
N ALA A 126 -1.62 9.86 9.32
CA ALA A 126 -1.66 11.27 9.66
C ALA A 126 -2.42 11.54 10.96
N TRP A 127 -3.54 10.83 11.16
CA TRP A 127 -4.31 10.88 12.41
C TRP A 127 -3.47 10.40 13.60
N THR A 128 -2.83 9.24 13.49
CA THR A 128 -1.94 8.72 14.54
C THR A 128 -0.83 9.70 14.87
N MET A 129 -0.16 10.27 13.86
CA MET A 129 0.90 11.26 14.06
C MET A 129 0.39 12.60 14.63
N PHE A 130 -0.91 12.89 14.51
CA PHE A 130 -1.53 14.11 15.08
C PHE A 130 -1.93 13.91 16.55
N THR A 131 -2.40 12.72 16.92
CA THR A 131 -2.95 12.45 18.26
C THR A 131 -1.96 11.79 19.22
N ALA A 132 -1.03 10.98 18.72
CA ALA A 132 -0.12 10.21 19.56
C ALA A 132 1.00 11.08 20.15
N THR A 133 1.39 10.78 21.37
CA THR A 133 2.56 11.36 22.02
C THR A 133 3.85 10.74 21.49
N ARG A 134 4.98 11.44 21.65
CA ARG A 134 6.31 10.92 21.28
C ARG A 134 6.67 9.63 22.02
N GLU A 135 6.19 9.49 23.25
CA GLU A 135 6.34 8.27 24.05
C GLU A 135 5.57 7.11 23.42
N GLU A 136 4.29 7.31 23.09
CA GLU A 136 3.47 6.28 22.43
C GLU A 136 4.02 5.88 21.04
N LEU A 137 4.53 6.84 20.26
CA LEU A 137 5.15 6.55 18.95
C LEU A 137 6.47 5.78 19.06
N SER A 138 7.13 5.81 20.22
CA SER A 138 8.36 5.07 20.47
C SER A 138 8.12 3.64 20.96
N GLN A 139 6.90 3.33 21.41
CA GLN A 139 6.54 2.01 21.90
C GLN A 139 6.20 1.08 20.74
N THR A 140 6.70 -0.15 20.85
CA THR A 140 6.31 -1.24 19.95
C THR A 140 4.87 -1.69 20.24
N THR A 141 4.23 -2.35 19.27
CA THR A 141 2.91 -2.94 19.47
C THR A 141 2.90 -3.93 20.63
N MET A 142 3.99 -4.67 20.86
CA MET A 142 4.11 -5.61 21.99
C MET A 142 4.22 -4.92 23.35
N GLU A 143 4.86 -3.76 23.44
CA GLU A 143 4.91 -2.98 24.68
C GLU A 143 3.53 -2.40 25.01
N THR A 144 2.79 -1.94 24.00
CA THR A 144 1.45 -1.35 24.16
C THR A 144 0.38 -2.39 24.48
N LEU A 145 0.35 -3.52 23.76
CA LEU A 145 -0.72 -4.51 23.85
C LEU A 145 -0.35 -5.76 24.66
N GLY A 146 0.94 -5.99 24.90
CA GLY A 146 1.45 -7.23 25.48
C GLY A 146 1.63 -8.36 24.45
N THR A 147 2.69 -9.14 24.61
CA THR A 147 3.14 -10.18 23.66
C THR A 147 2.04 -11.18 23.26
N THR A 148 1.27 -11.70 24.23
CA THR A 148 0.20 -12.67 23.97
C THR A 148 -0.89 -12.09 23.07
N ILE A 149 -1.33 -10.87 23.36
CA ILE A 149 -2.39 -10.20 22.60
C ILE A 149 -1.89 -9.89 21.18
N THR A 150 -0.66 -9.39 21.06
CA THR A 150 -0.06 -9.10 19.76
C THR A 150 -0.01 -10.33 18.85
N TYR A 151 0.40 -11.49 19.36
CA TYR A 151 0.41 -12.72 18.56
C TYR A 151 -0.99 -13.21 18.19
N ILE A 152 -1.97 -13.10 19.09
CA ILE A 152 -3.37 -13.44 18.76
C ILE A 152 -3.88 -12.55 17.62
N LEU A 153 -3.66 -11.23 17.71
CA LEU A 153 -4.05 -10.28 16.68
C LEU A 153 -3.32 -10.51 15.37
N LEU A 154 -2.04 -10.91 15.40
CA LEU A 154 -1.26 -11.22 14.21
C LEU A 154 -1.83 -12.44 13.47
N VAL A 155 -2.15 -13.52 14.20
CA VAL A 155 -2.78 -14.71 13.61
C VAL A 155 -4.14 -14.36 13.02
N LEU A 156 -4.95 -13.57 13.74
CA LEU A 156 -6.24 -13.11 13.24
C LEU A 156 -6.09 -12.25 11.97
N ALA A 157 -5.14 -11.33 11.94
CA ALA A 157 -4.85 -10.50 10.79
C ALA A 157 -4.46 -11.35 9.58
N ILE A 158 -3.60 -12.36 9.75
CA ILE A 158 -3.21 -13.29 8.67
C ILE A 158 -4.43 -14.06 8.14
N ILE A 159 -5.31 -14.56 9.03
CA ILE A 159 -6.54 -15.26 8.63
C ILE A 159 -7.46 -14.34 7.83
N VAL A 160 -7.67 -13.10 8.31
CA VAL A 160 -8.49 -12.11 7.62
C VAL A 160 -7.88 -11.73 6.27
N PHE A 161 -6.56 -11.53 6.21
CA PHE A 161 -5.85 -11.20 4.98
C PHE A 161 -6.04 -12.30 3.93
N ILE A 162 -5.73 -13.56 4.28
CA ILE A 162 -5.86 -14.71 3.38
C ILE A 162 -7.33 -14.89 2.97
N GLY A 163 -8.26 -14.89 3.93
CA GLY A 163 -9.69 -15.05 3.66
C GLY A 163 -10.22 -13.98 2.71
N MET A 164 -9.84 -12.72 2.93
CA MET A 164 -10.29 -11.61 2.10
C MET A 164 -9.61 -11.59 0.74
N TYR A 165 -8.33 -11.95 0.65
CA TYR A 165 -7.64 -12.16 -0.62
C TYR A 165 -8.34 -13.24 -1.44
N LEU A 166 -8.66 -14.40 -0.86
CA LEU A 166 -9.36 -15.49 -1.55
C LEU A 166 -10.77 -15.08 -1.99
N TYR A 167 -11.50 -14.37 -1.11
CA TYR A 167 -12.81 -13.83 -1.44
C TYR A 167 -12.73 -12.87 -2.63
N LEU A 168 -11.88 -11.85 -2.57
CA LEU A 168 -11.73 -10.89 -3.66
C LEU A 168 -11.19 -11.57 -4.92
N ASN A 169 -10.30 -12.55 -4.79
CA ASN A 169 -9.81 -13.32 -5.92
C ASN A 169 -10.93 -14.06 -6.65
N LYS A 170 -11.97 -14.50 -5.92
CA LYS A 170 -13.15 -15.16 -6.49
C LYS A 170 -14.12 -14.18 -7.16
N TYR A 171 -14.33 -13.00 -6.59
CA TYR A 171 -15.41 -12.08 -7.01
C TYR A 171 -14.96 -10.88 -7.84
N LEU A 172 -13.71 -10.45 -7.75
CA LEU A 172 -13.20 -9.39 -8.62
C LEU A 172 -13.14 -9.88 -10.07
N PRO A 173 -13.39 -8.99 -11.06
CA PRO A 173 -13.29 -9.35 -12.46
C PRO A 173 -11.96 -10.04 -12.78
N LYS A 174 -12.02 -10.95 -13.75
CA LYS A 174 -10.78 -11.35 -14.42
C LYS A 174 -10.30 -10.15 -15.26
N PRO A 175 -8.98 -9.96 -15.38
CA PRO A 175 -8.41 -8.90 -16.20
C PRO A 175 -9.07 -8.89 -17.59
N THR A 176 -9.62 -7.75 -17.99
CA THR A 176 -10.39 -7.65 -19.23
C THR A 176 -9.46 -7.69 -20.44
N ASN A 177 -9.97 -8.21 -21.56
CA ASN A 177 -9.30 -8.23 -22.86
C ASN A 177 -8.90 -6.84 -23.39
N ILE A 178 -9.29 -5.73 -22.75
CA ILE A 178 -8.84 -4.37 -23.10
C ILE A 178 -7.39 -4.15 -22.64
N GLN A 179 -7.03 -4.64 -21.46
CA GLN A 179 -5.62 -4.66 -21.03
C GLN A 179 -4.78 -5.61 -21.90
N VAL A 180 -5.40 -6.63 -22.51
CA VAL A 180 -4.78 -7.58 -23.46
C VAL A 180 -4.75 -7.04 -24.90
N LYS A 181 -5.77 -6.28 -25.33
CA LYS A 181 -5.86 -5.67 -26.67
C LYS A 181 -4.93 -4.47 -26.83
N ALA A 182 -4.73 -3.68 -25.77
CA ALA A 182 -3.72 -2.63 -25.77
C ALA A 182 -2.28 -3.19 -25.95
N ILE A 183 -2.08 -4.48 -25.67
CA ILE A 183 -0.83 -5.24 -25.94
C ILE A 183 -0.72 -5.59 -27.43
N ASN A 184 -1.83 -5.93 -28.08
CA ASN A 184 -1.86 -6.37 -29.48
C ASN A 184 -2.00 -5.22 -30.50
N GLU A 185 -2.55 -4.07 -30.12
CA GLU A 185 -2.76 -2.93 -31.04
C GLU A 185 -1.50 -2.06 -31.25
N GLN A 186 -0.45 -2.24 -30.44
CA GLN A 186 0.84 -1.56 -30.66
C GLN A 186 1.76 -2.28 -31.67
N ASP A 187 1.37 -3.45 -32.17
CA ASP A 187 2.08 -4.16 -33.25
C ASP A 187 1.60 -3.79 -34.66
N ILE A 188 0.72 -2.77 -34.81
CA ILE A 188 0.13 -2.38 -36.11
C ILE A 188 0.52 -0.95 -36.57
N THR A 189 1.25 -0.19 -35.77
CA THR A 189 1.77 1.12 -36.21
C THR A 189 3.07 1.44 -35.50
N ILE A 190 4.21 1.00 -36.07
CA ILE A 190 5.32 1.81 -36.64
C ILE A 190 6.02 0.95 -37.69
#